data_AF-A0AAW9BGA2-F1
#
_entry.id   AF-A0AAW9BGA2-F1
#
_cell.length_a   1.000
_cell.length_b   1.000
_cell.length_c   1.000
_cell.angle_alpha   90.00
_cell.angle_beta   90.00
_cell.angle_gamma   90.00
#
_symmetry.space_group_name_H-M   'P 1'
#
loop_
_entity.id
_entity.type
_entity.pdbx_description
1 polymer ?
#
loop_
_entity_poly.entity_id
_entity_poly.type
_entity_poly.pdbx_seq_one_letter_code
_entity_poly.pdbx_strand_id
1 'polypeptide(L)'
;MSISYFRSQILRTDQNNIATGEHTYEVRLPSDAVFSIKVDNHLISPGETFRSSRNLENGVLTFDVSPLGKNDIGKVEYEVYIPNLYSIDDRFWEVFDPTYTDWVDSGQNVDYEDWLPPLAQQMTDFTQTRQYKDVYTRERQDRDKDTNVGEIRNHGDPVTEYDHRPNSESRDVKATVDSYVNTGDLHDCGEWVPPASETYAGLMVDQSLTCQQNQTRTWTYKVGGDAIGSHAQTKSIDDIKYRTVPGTMNPWLSTASEFGEWKDVDAPHSYTSWEPPIVAQTTDFVQSRSYKQDQTRTEQKQQKNAVTGEIRSVGELKLVFQSATFNEQRTIAVSVSGWNNSGSAYNCGEWTPATNTINSGTRFTQTQGCTQMQVRNWTYKDGSTLITTRPENRTISLSPNRSAVGTKANLRLVKTATYHTYRGELNYELSIARQDGDTIINSSAYDAQDGKACSPEGSGYTYYTVKHPNAYFALYTCKR
;
A
#
# COMPACT_ATOMS: atom_id res chain seq x y z
N MET A 1 3.76 -37.21 149.56
CA MET A 1 2.32 -37.45 149.66
C MET A 1 1.66 -36.39 148.79
N SER A 2 1.27 -36.74 147.56
CA SER A 2 0.57 -35.83 146.64
C SER A 2 -0.79 -35.47 147.23
N ILE A 3 -1.06 -34.17 147.37
CA ILE A 3 -2.27 -33.66 148.03
C ILE A 3 -3.41 -33.44 147.00
N SER A 4 -3.13 -33.49 145.70
CA SER A 4 -4.14 -33.44 144.63
C SER A 4 -3.61 -34.02 143.30
N TYR A 5 -4.50 -34.35 142.36
CA TYR A 5 -4.15 -34.70 140.97
C TYR A 5 -5.06 -33.95 140.01
N PHE A 6 -4.53 -33.54 138.85
CA PHE A 6 -5.32 -32.99 137.75
C PHE A 6 -5.86 -34.14 136.90
N ARG A 7 -7.11 -34.02 136.48
CA ARG A 7 -7.73 -34.93 135.50
C ARG A 7 -8.62 -34.12 134.57
N SER A 8 -8.31 -34.14 133.28
CA SER A 8 -9.16 -33.49 132.27
C SER A 8 -10.47 -34.25 132.05
N GLN A 9 -11.42 -33.62 131.37
CA GLN A 9 -12.48 -34.36 130.67
C GLN A 9 -11.87 -35.14 129.49
N ILE A 10 -12.67 -36.01 128.87
CA ILE A 10 -12.24 -36.71 127.65
C ILE A 10 -12.03 -35.65 126.55
N LEU A 11 -10.78 -35.48 126.17
CA LEU A 11 -10.34 -34.62 125.10
C LEU A 11 -10.72 -35.27 123.77
N ARG A 12 -11.36 -34.48 122.91
CA ARG A 12 -11.78 -34.91 121.59
C ARG A 12 -11.14 -34.03 120.52
N THR A 13 -10.83 -34.64 119.39
CA THR A 13 -10.36 -33.95 118.20
C THR A 13 -11.49 -33.16 117.56
N ASP A 14 -11.19 -32.30 116.59
CA ASP A 14 -12.21 -31.57 115.84
C ASP A 14 -13.14 -32.50 115.04
N GLN A 15 -12.71 -33.74 114.75
CA GLN A 15 -13.54 -34.79 114.16
C GLN A 15 -14.37 -35.56 115.21
N ASN A 16 -14.40 -35.07 116.46
CA ASN A 16 -15.10 -35.65 117.61
C ASN A 16 -14.60 -37.04 118.02
N ASN A 17 -13.43 -37.47 117.53
CA ASN A 17 -12.78 -38.70 117.97
C ASN A 17 -12.10 -38.48 119.32
N ILE A 18 -11.95 -39.54 120.11
CA ILE A 18 -11.20 -39.45 121.38
C ILE A 18 -9.73 -39.22 121.04
N ALA A 19 -9.11 -38.19 121.63
CA ALA A 19 -7.69 -37.91 121.40
C ALA A 19 -6.84 -39.08 121.93
N THR A 20 -5.92 -39.58 121.10
CA THR A 20 -5.14 -40.79 121.39
C THR A 20 -3.68 -40.58 121.02
N GLY A 21 -2.77 -41.26 121.73
CA GLY A 21 -1.33 -41.08 121.54
C GLY A 21 -0.75 -39.91 122.32
N GLU A 22 0.51 -39.56 122.04
CA GLU A 22 1.29 -38.60 122.81
C GLU A 22 0.91 -37.17 122.46
N HIS A 23 0.47 -36.43 123.48
CA HIS A 23 0.08 -35.03 123.37
C HIS A 23 0.98 -34.18 124.27
N THR A 24 1.48 -33.08 123.70
CA THR A 24 2.16 -32.05 124.49
C THR A 24 1.12 -31.22 125.22
N TYR A 25 1.34 -30.98 126.51
CA TYR A 25 0.52 -30.11 127.33
C TYR A 25 1.39 -29.10 128.06
N GLU A 26 0.80 -27.95 128.36
CA GLU A 26 1.43 -26.87 129.09
C GLU A 26 0.65 -26.61 130.38
N VAL A 27 1.35 -26.51 131.51
CA VAL A 27 0.77 -26.02 132.76
C VAL A 27 1.36 -24.65 133.04
N ARG A 28 0.49 -23.65 133.06
CA ARG A 28 0.85 -22.24 133.20
C ARG A 28 0.43 -21.74 134.58
N LEU A 29 1.38 -21.23 135.35
CA LEU A 29 1.10 -20.60 136.64
C LEU A 29 1.09 -19.08 136.47
N PRO A 30 -0.03 -18.39 136.78
CA PRO A 30 -0.11 -16.94 136.70
C PRO A 30 0.96 -16.23 137.55
N SER A 31 1.43 -15.06 137.12
CA SER A 31 2.45 -14.30 137.84
C SER A 31 1.99 -13.75 139.19
N ASP A 32 0.68 -13.63 139.40
CA ASP A 32 0.03 -13.20 140.64
C ASP A 32 -0.31 -14.36 141.58
N ALA A 33 0.12 -15.60 141.25
CA ALA A 33 -0.09 -16.76 142.12
C ALA A 33 0.61 -16.59 143.47
N VAL A 34 -0.12 -16.90 144.55
CA VAL A 34 0.29 -16.66 145.95
C VAL A 34 1.42 -17.60 146.40
N PHE A 35 1.59 -18.75 145.74
CA PHE A 35 2.69 -19.70 145.99
C PHE A 35 3.00 -20.59 144.78
N SER A 36 4.22 -21.13 144.74
CA SER A 36 4.68 -22.09 143.72
C SER A 36 4.03 -23.47 143.89
N ILE A 37 3.75 -24.15 142.78
CA ILE A 37 3.20 -25.51 142.77
C ILE A 37 4.23 -26.50 142.25
N LYS A 38 4.05 -27.79 142.58
CA LYS A 38 4.76 -28.90 141.96
C LYS A 38 3.82 -29.68 141.04
N VAL A 39 4.18 -29.79 139.76
CA VAL A 39 3.51 -30.65 138.78
C VAL A 39 4.41 -31.84 138.49
N ASP A 40 3.96 -33.07 138.75
CA ASP A 40 4.76 -34.30 138.59
C ASP A 40 6.17 -34.18 139.20
N ASN A 41 6.22 -33.60 140.41
CA ASN A 41 7.44 -33.34 141.17
C ASN A 41 8.37 -32.24 140.60
N HIS A 42 8.01 -31.55 139.51
CA HIS A 42 8.68 -30.34 139.03
C HIS A 42 8.11 -29.08 139.65
N LEU A 43 8.97 -28.23 140.21
CA LEU A 43 8.60 -26.92 140.75
C LEU A 43 8.25 -25.95 139.63
N ILE A 44 7.12 -25.26 139.76
CA ILE A 44 6.67 -24.17 138.90
C ILE A 44 6.47 -22.93 139.77
N SER A 45 7.22 -21.87 139.50
CA SER A 45 7.11 -20.59 140.21
C SER A 45 6.06 -19.67 139.56
N PRO A 46 5.50 -18.67 140.30
CA PRO A 46 4.57 -17.72 139.72
C PRO A 46 5.14 -17.05 138.46
N GLY A 47 4.40 -17.12 137.35
CA GLY A 47 4.80 -16.61 136.03
C GLY A 47 5.53 -17.61 135.13
N GLU A 48 5.85 -18.82 135.62
CA GLU A 48 6.48 -19.87 134.83
C GLU A 48 5.47 -20.80 134.13
N THR A 49 5.89 -21.38 133.00
CA THR A 49 5.14 -22.40 132.27
C THR A 49 5.95 -23.68 132.20
N PHE A 50 5.33 -24.78 132.61
CA PHE A 50 5.86 -26.13 132.45
C PHE A 50 5.30 -26.76 131.18
N ARG A 51 6.16 -27.37 130.37
CA ARG A 51 5.76 -28.13 129.17
C ARG A 51 6.20 -29.57 129.33
N SER A 52 5.31 -30.50 129.04
CA SER A 52 5.61 -31.92 129.01
C SER A 52 4.73 -32.63 127.99
N SER A 53 5.04 -33.88 127.69
CA SER A 53 4.21 -34.73 126.84
C SER A 53 3.75 -35.95 127.61
N ARG A 54 2.51 -36.36 127.37
CA ARG A 54 1.95 -37.61 127.90
C ARG A 54 1.11 -38.29 126.84
N ASN A 55 1.14 -39.61 126.85
CA ASN A 55 0.11 -40.40 126.16
C ASN A 55 -1.21 -40.20 126.89
N LEU A 56 -2.24 -39.80 126.15
CA LEU A 56 -3.60 -39.71 126.67
C LEU A 56 -4.23 -41.10 126.64
N GLU A 57 -4.44 -41.70 127.81
CA GLU A 57 -5.20 -42.94 127.93
C GLU A 57 -6.71 -42.61 127.94
N ASN A 58 -7.45 -43.14 126.95
CA ASN A 58 -8.87 -42.85 126.74
C ASN A 58 -9.20 -41.34 126.64
N GLY A 59 -8.29 -40.56 126.07
CA GLY A 59 -8.44 -39.11 125.88
C GLY A 59 -8.36 -38.29 127.16
N VAL A 60 -7.87 -38.84 128.26
CA VAL A 60 -7.78 -38.13 129.54
C VAL A 60 -6.32 -37.76 129.83
N LEU A 61 -6.07 -36.49 130.11
CA LEU A 61 -4.80 -36.00 130.64
C LEU A 61 -4.83 -36.04 132.16
N THR A 62 -3.88 -36.74 132.77
CA THR A 62 -3.68 -36.76 134.23
C THR A 62 -2.24 -36.46 134.61
N PHE A 63 -2.05 -35.67 135.66
CA PHE A 63 -0.76 -35.43 136.30
C PHE A 63 -0.94 -35.06 137.77
N ASP A 64 0.09 -35.28 138.57
CA ASP A 64 0.07 -34.95 140.00
C ASP A 64 0.31 -33.45 140.20
N VAL A 65 -0.44 -32.80 141.09
CA VAL A 65 -0.20 -31.41 141.46
C VAL A 65 -0.23 -31.22 142.98
N SER A 66 0.78 -30.54 143.52
CA SER A 66 0.89 -30.36 144.97
C SER A 66 1.51 -29.01 145.34
N PRO A 67 1.12 -28.41 146.49
CA PRO A 67 1.83 -27.24 147.03
C PRO A 67 3.24 -27.64 147.50
N LEU A 68 4.15 -26.66 147.57
CA LEU A 68 5.55 -26.93 147.91
C LEU A 68 5.76 -27.24 149.40
N GLY A 69 5.04 -26.55 150.30
CA GLY A 69 5.14 -26.68 151.76
C GLY A 69 3.80 -26.99 152.45
N LYS A 70 3.86 -27.71 153.58
CA LYS A 70 2.67 -28.03 154.42
C LYS A 70 1.95 -26.80 155.02
N ASN A 71 2.57 -25.61 154.95
CA ASN A 71 2.06 -24.35 155.52
C ASN A 71 1.64 -23.32 154.45
N ASP A 72 1.56 -23.71 153.16
CA ASP A 72 1.09 -22.83 152.09
C ASP A 72 -0.45 -22.74 152.16
N ILE A 73 -0.97 -21.68 152.79
CA ILE A 73 -2.41 -21.46 153.00
C ILE A 73 -2.92 -20.46 151.96
N GLY A 74 -3.73 -20.92 151.00
CA GLY A 74 -4.35 -20.06 149.98
C GLY A 74 -4.97 -20.85 148.83
N LYS A 75 -5.51 -20.14 147.83
CA LYS A 75 -5.99 -20.71 146.57
C LYS A 75 -5.10 -20.24 145.43
N VAL A 76 -4.62 -21.17 144.61
CA VAL A 76 -3.86 -20.90 143.38
C VAL A 76 -4.60 -21.55 142.22
N GLU A 77 -4.83 -20.79 141.15
CA GLU A 77 -5.38 -21.28 139.89
C GLU A 77 -4.23 -21.44 138.90
N TYR A 78 -4.22 -22.55 138.16
CA TYR A 78 -3.27 -22.82 137.09
C TYR A 78 -4.05 -23.18 135.82
N GLU A 79 -3.53 -22.82 134.66
CA GLU A 79 -4.15 -23.12 133.37
C GLU A 79 -3.45 -24.33 132.74
N VAL A 80 -4.23 -25.24 132.15
CA VAL A 80 -3.71 -26.35 131.36
C VAL A 80 -4.09 -26.12 129.90
N TYR A 81 -3.10 -25.96 129.04
CA TYR A 81 -3.28 -25.73 127.61
C TYR A 81 -2.71 -26.88 126.78
N ILE A 82 -3.47 -27.36 125.79
CA ILE A 82 -3.06 -28.40 124.87
C ILE A 82 -3.18 -27.81 123.45
N PRO A 83 -2.07 -27.56 122.74
CA PRO A 83 -2.09 -26.80 121.50
C PRO A 83 -2.79 -27.51 120.34
N ASN A 84 -2.60 -28.82 120.18
CA ASN A 84 -3.22 -29.61 119.12
C ASN A 84 -3.69 -30.94 119.71
N LEU A 85 -4.94 -31.30 119.43
CA LEU A 85 -5.49 -32.62 119.71
C LEU A 85 -5.60 -33.39 118.39
N TYR A 86 -5.09 -34.61 118.38
CA TYR A 86 -5.24 -35.52 117.25
C TYR A 86 -5.58 -36.92 117.77
N SER A 87 -6.13 -37.74 116.87
CA SER A 87 -6.44 -39.13 117.15
C SER A 87 -5.97 -39.99 115.99
N ILE A 88 -5.56 -41.22 116.29
CA ILE A 88 -5.31 -42.23 115.25
C ILE A 88 -6.58 -42.55 114.44
N ASP A 89 -7.75 -42.23 114.99
CA ASP A 89 -9.05 -42.40 114.34
C ASP A 89 -9.45 -41.20 113.45
N ASP A 90 -8.65 -40.12 113.44
CA ASP A 90 -8.89 -38.99 112.54
C ASP A 90 -8.58 -39.39 111.09
N ARG A 91 -9.47 -39.01 110.19
CA ARG A 91 -9.41 -39.35 108.76
C ARG A 91 -8.93 -38.13 107.97
N PHE A 92 -7.87 -38.30 107.18
CA PHE A 92 -7.33 -37.24 106.31
C PHE A 92 -7.26 -37.75 104.87
N TRP A 93 -8.00 -37.11 103.98
CA TRP A 93 -8.16 -37.54 102.59
C TRP A 93 -7.31 -36.68 101.64
N GLU A 94 -6.51 -37.33 100.79
CA GLU A 94 -5.76 -36.69 99.70
C GLU A 94 -6.17 -37.26 98.34
N VAL A 95 -5.97 -36.48 97.28
CA VAL A 95 -6.27 -36.91 95.90
C VAL A 95 -5.42 -38.12 95.54
N PHE A 96 -6.06 -39.16 95.00
CA PHE A 96 -5.42 -40.39 94.57
C PHE A 96 -5.62 -40.63 93.08
N ASP A 97 -4.82 -41.53 92.50
CA ASP A 97 -4.91 -41.84 91.07
C ASP A 97 -6.33 -42.32 90.71
N PRO A 98 -6.98 -41.71 89.70
CA PRO A 98 -8.30 -42.13 89.26
C PRO A 98 -8.25 -43.53 88.64
N THR A 99 -9.41 -44.18 88.59
CA THR A 99 -9.61 -45.38 87.78
C THR A 99 -10.34 -45.05 86.50
N TYR A 100 -10.02 -45.79 85.44
CA TYR A 100 -10.60 -45.62 84.11
C TYR A 100 -11.22 -46.94 83.65
N THR A 101 -12.36 -46.86 82.99
CA THR A 101 -12.81 -47.95 82.13
C THR A 101 -12.02 -47.94 80.82
N ASP A 102 -12.11 -49.03 80.06
CA ASP A 102 -11.64 -49.04 78.68
C ASP A 102 -12.46 -48.06 77.84
N TRP A 103 -11.84 -47.57 76.76
CA TRP A 103 -12.54 -46.81 75.73
C TRP A 103 -13.49 -47.73 74.97
N VAL A 104 -14.77 -47.38 74.98
CA VAL A 104 -15.82 -48.08 74.24
C VAL A 104 -16.32 -47.18 73.12
N ASP A 105 -16.56 -47.76 71.95
CA ASP A 105 -17.22 -47.06 70.85
C ASP A 105 -18.63 -46.64 71.29
N SER A 106 -18.92 -45.35 71.21
CA SER A 106 -20.23 -44.81 71.59
C SER A 106 -21.33 -45.09 70.56
N GLY A 107 -20.96 -45.54 69.35
CA GLY A 107 -21.82 -45.69 68.20
C GLY A 107 -22.20 -44.35 67.54
N GLN A 108 -21.59 -43.24 67.98
CA GLN A 108 -21.81 -41.91 67.43
C GLN A 108 -20.62 -41.44 66.58
N ASN A 109 -20.94 -40.91 65.40
CA ASN A 109 -19.99 -40.31 64.48
C ASN A 109 -20.31 -38.83 64.32
N VAL A 110 -19.29 -37.97 64.37
CA VAL A 110 -19.42 -36.50 64.28
C VAL A 110 -18.46 -35.92 63.24
N ASP A 111 -18.57 -34.63 62.96
CA ASP A 111 -17.65 -33.88 62.09
C ASP A 111 -17.50 -34.48 60.67
N TYR A 112 -18.61 -34.85 60.04
CA TYR A 112 -18.57 -35.33 58.65
C TYR A 112 -18.12 -34.23 57.68
N GLU A 113 -17.07 -34.52 56.94
CA GLU A 113 -16.67 -33.71 55.79
C GLU A 113 -17.60 -33.92 54.59
N ASP A 114 -17.51 -33.02 53.62
CA ASP A 114 -18.19 -33.16 52.35
C ASP A 114 -17.67 -34.36 51.56
N TRP A 115 -18.54 -34.99 50.79
CA TRP A 115 -18.19 -36.08 49.90
C TRP A 115 -17.33 -35.61 48.73
N LEU A 116 -16.14 -36.19 48.57
CA LEU A 116 -15.21 -35.89 47.49
C LEU A 116 -14.97 -37.12 46.59
N PRO A 117 -14.87 -36.95 45.26
CA PRO A 117 -14.98 -35.69 44.53
C PRO A 117 -16.44 -35.19 44.48
N PRO A 118 -16.69 -33.87 44.30
CA PRO A 118 -18.04 -33.33 44.19
C PRO A 118 -18.77 -33.90 42.97
N LEU A 119 -20.10 -33.93 43.04
CA LEU A 119 -20.96 -34.46 41.98
C LEU A 119 -20.79 -33.68 40.67
N ALA A 120 -20.72 -32.35 40.75
CA ALA A 120 -20.52 -31.51 39.58
C ALA A 120 -19.18 -31.88 38.94
N GLN A 121 -19.19 -32.09 37.61
CA GLN A 121 -18.05 -32.45 36.74
C GLN A 121 -17.80 -33.95 36.52
N GLN A 122 -18.50 -34.87 37.19
CA GLN A 122 -18.29 -36.30 36.96
C GLN A 122 -19.08 -36.78 35.74
N MET A 123 -18.40 -37.41 34.77
CA MET A 123 -18.99 -37.90 33.51
C MET A 123 -18.96 -39.43 33.40
N THR A 124 -18.70 -40.11 34.49
CA THR A 124 -18.67 -41.58 34.59
C THR A 124 -18.89 -41.98 36.03
N ASP A 125 -19.02 -43.28 36.28
CA ASP A 125 -19.14 -43.83 37.63
C ASP A 125 -17.88 -43.51 38.44
N PHE A 126 -18.05 -43.16 39.72
CA PHE A 126 -16.95 -42.78 40.59
C PHE A 126 -17.24 -43.13 42.05
N THR A 127 -16.19 -43.26 42.84
CA THR A 127 -16.31 -43.51 44.28
C THR A 127 -16.10 -42.18 45.01
N GLN A 128 -17.04 -41.81 45.87
CA GLN A 128 -16.87 -40.70 46.81
C GLN A 128 -16.32 -41.21 48.13
N THR A 129 -15.46 -40.43 48.76
CA THR A 129 -14.97 -40.65 50.13
C THR A 129 -15.16 -39.38 50.94
N ARG A 130 -15.48 -39.53 52.22
CA ARG A 130 -15.44 -38.43 53.20
C ARG A 130 -14.80 -38.90 54.50
N GLN A 131 -14.23 -37.96 55.24
CA GLN A 131 -13.72 -38.20 56.58
C GLN A 131 -14.78 -37.80 57.63
N TYR A 132 -14.69 -38.42 58.80
CA TYR A 132 -15.47 -38.08 59.98
C TYR A 132 -14.69 -38.44 61.24
N LYS A 133 -15.21 -38.12 62.42
CA LYS A 133 -14.65 -38.57 63.70
C LYS A 133 -15.58 -39.56 64.39
N ASP A 134 -15.04 -40.73 64.69
CA ASP A 134 -15.67 -41.77 65.50
C ASP A 134 -15.45 -41.45 66.99
N VAL A 135 -16.52 -41.49 67.80
CA VAL A 135 -16.50 -41.02 69.18
C VAL A 135 -16.42 -42.22 70.13
N TYR A 136 -15.33 -42.29 70.89
CA TYR A 136 -15.15 -43.26 71.96
C TYR A 136 -15.41 -42.58 73.30
N THR A 137 -16.04 -43.30 74.23
CA THR A 137 -16.27 -42.84 75.60
C THR A 137 -15.65 -43.78 76.63
N ARG A 138 -15.26 -43.22 77.77
CA ARG A 138 -14.88 -43.98 78.97
C ARG A 138 -15.32 -43.23 80.21
N GLU A 139 -15.48 -43.96 81.31
CA GLU A 139 -15.78 -43.39 82.61
C GLU A 139 -14.48 -43.25 83.42
N ARG A 140 -14.24 -42.05 83.94
CA ARG A 140 -13.16 -41.75 84.88
C ARG A 140 -13.76 -41.55 86.27
N GLN A 141 -13.37 -42.40 87.21
CA GLN A 141 -13.75 -42.26 88.61
C GLN A 141 -12.60 -41.62 89.39
N ASP A 142 -12.83 -40.39 89.85
CA ASP A 142 -11.96 -39.70 90.80
C ASP A 142 -11.99 -40.36 92.17
N ARG A 143 -10.85 -40.38 92.85
CA ARG A 143 -10.68 -41.09 94.13
C ARG A 143 -9.82 -40.30 95.10
N ASP A 144 -10.11 -40.46 96.37
CA ASP A 144 -9.26 -39.98 97.46
C ASP A 144 -8.71 -41.18 98.24
N LYS A 145 -7.52 -41.01 98.82
CA LYS A 145 -6.91 -41.97 99.73
C LYS A 145 -6.75 -41.36 101.12
N ASP A 146 -7.08 -42.15 102.14
CA ASP A 146 -6.84 -41.79 103.52
C ASP A 146 -5.35 -41.99 103.86
N THR A 147 -4.69 -40.94 104.35
CA THR A 147 -3.24 -40.96 104.60
C THR A 147 -2.84 -41.76 105.84
N ASN A 148 -3.77 -42.00 106.77
CA ASN A 148 -3.50 -42.71 108.02
C ASN A 148 -3.69 -44.23 107.88
N VAL A 149 -4.74 -44.67 107.19
CA VAL A 149 -5.08 -46.10 107.08
C VAL A 149 -5.01 -46.66 105.66
N GLY A 150 -4.81 -45.81 104.65
CA GLY A 150 -4.66 -46.22 103.26
C GLY A 150 -5.95 -46.64 102.56
N GLU A 151 -7.11 -46.41 103.18
CA GLU A 151 -8.42 -46.66 102.58
C GLU A 151 -8.64 -45.75 101.36
N ILE A 152 -9.23 -46.27 100.29
CA ILE A 152 -9.54 -45.51 99.08
C ILE A 152 -11.05 -45.40 98.93
N ARG A 153 -11.53 -44.18 98.65
CA ARG A 153 -12.94 -43.92 98.35
C ARG A 153 -13.11 -43.23 97.00
N ASN A 154 -14.31 -43.32 96.44
CA ASN A 154 -14.70 -42.51 95.30
C ASN A 154 -14.92 -41.05 95.73
N HIS A 155 -14.42 -40.13 94.91
CA HIS A 155 -14.63 -38.70 95.06
C HIS A 155 -15.57 -38.23 93.97
N GLY A 156 -16.84 -38.02 94.34
CA GLY A 156 -17.88 -37.59 93.41
C GLY A 156 -18.32 -38.67 92.43
N ASP A 157 -19.18 -38.26 91.51
CA ASP A 157 -19.71 -39.12 90.46
C ASP A 157 -18.67 -39.35 89.34
N PRO A 158 -18.73 -40.50 88.65
CA PRO A 158 -17.93 -40.75 87.45
C PRO A 158 -18.10 -39.63 86.41
N VAL A 159 -17.00 -39.30 85.74
CA VAL A 159 -16.98 -38.32 84.64
C VAL A 159 -16.73 -39.05 83.33
N THR A 160 -17.65 -38.86 82.37
CA THR A 160 -17.47 -39.35 81.00
C THR A 160 -16.44 -38.51 80.26
N GLU A 161 -15.43 -39.16 79.71
CA GLU A 161 -14.46 -38.56 78.79
C GLU A 161 -14.75 -38.97 77.34
N TYR A 162 -14.31 -38.13 76.39
CA TYR A 162 -14.54 -38.33 74.95
C TYR A 162 -13.21 -38.33 74.18
N ASP A 163 -13.03 -39.33 73.32
CA ASP A 163 -11.89 -39.43 72.38
C ASP A 163 -12.43 -39.49 70.95
N HIS A 164 -11.99 -38.56 70.11
CA HIS A 164 -12.49 -38.38 68.75
C HIS A 164 -11.43 -38.86 67.76
N ARG A 165 -11.67 -40.02 67.15
CA ARG A 165 -10.69 -40.67 66.26
C ARG A 165 -11.05 -40.45 64.80
N PRO A 166 -10.09 -40.09 63.93
CA PRO A 166 -10.36 -39.91 62.52
C PRO A 166 -10.74 -41.26 61.87
N ASN A 167 -11.78 -41.24 61.06
CA ASN A 167 -12.22 -42.39 60.29
C ASN A 167 -12.77 -41.92 58.93
N SER A 168 -12.97 -42.86 58.01
CA SER A 168 -13.39 -42.57 56.64
C SER A 168 -14.41 -43.57 56.14
N GLU A 169 -15.30 -43.10 55.29
CA GLU A 169 -16.23 -43.97 54.57
C GLU A 169 -16.27 -43.63 53.08
N SER A 170 -16.61 -44.64 52.27
CA SER A 170 -16.68 -44.55 50.83
C SER A 170 -18.02 -45.07 50.29
N ARG A 171 -18.48 -44.48 49.19
CA ARG A 171 -19.68 -44.92 48.47
C ARG A 171 -19.47 -44.86 46.96
N ASP A 172 -20.02 -45.84 46.23
CA ASP A 172 -20.02 -45.83 44.78
C ASP A 172 -21.21 -45.05 44.23
N VAL A 173 -20.91 -44.11 43.34
CA VAL A 173 -21.89 -43.25 42.68
C VAL A 173 -21.99 -43.66 41.21
N LYS A 174 -23.20 -44.04 40.80
CA LYS A 174 -23.54 -44.34 39.41
C LYS A 174 -23.94 -43.08 38.67
N ALA A 175 -23.26 -42.77 37.58
CA ALA A 175 -23.53 -41.62 36.74
C ALA A 175 -24.31 -42.04 35.49
N THR A 176 -25.47 -41.44 35.27
CA THR A 176 -26.30 -41.67 34.08
C THR A 176 -26.52 -40.36 33.36
N VAL A 177 -26.55 -40.39 32.03
CA VAL A 177 -26.72 -39.19 31.21
C VAL A 177 -27.81 -39.43 30.17
N ASP A 178 -28.65 -38.43 29.96
CA ASP A 178 -29.64 -38.44 28.89
C ASP A 178 -29.04 -37.95 27.55
N SER A 179 -29.84 -38.03 26.50
CA SER A 179 -29.50 -37.48 25.20
C SER A 179 -29.60 -35.95 25.21
N TYR A 180 -28.72 -35.27 24.46
CA TYR A 180 -28.87 -33.85 24.18
C TYR A 180 -30.22 -33.54 23.55
N VAL A 181 -30.91 -32.54 24.10
CA VAL A 181 -32.14 -31.96 23.54
C VAL A 181 -31.95 -30.47 23.26
N ASN A 182 -32.60 -29.96 22.20
CA ASN A 182 -32.57 -28.54 21.90
C ASN A 182 -33.25 -27.75 23.03
N THR A 183 -32.59 -26.69 23.49
CA THR A 183 -33.07 -25.83 24.57
C THR A 183 -32.95 -24.37 24.16
N GLY A 184 -34.02 -23.60 24.35
CA GLY A 184 -34.10 -22.20 23.94
C GLY A 184 -34.27 -22.02 22.42
N ASP A 185 -34.43 -20.77 22.02
CA ASP A 185 -34.58 -20.38 20.62
C ASP A 185 -33.22 -20.30 19.89
N LEU A 186 -33.27 -20.31 18.56
CA LEU A 186 -32.13 -19.99 17.71
C LEU A 186 -31.65 -18.56 18.01
N HIS A 187 -30.33 -18.39 18.16
CA HIS A 187 -29.68 -17.12 18.46
C HIS A 187 -28.40 -16.96 17.63
N ASP A 188 -27.76 -15.79 17.71
CA ASP A 188 -26.50 -15.48 17.01
C ASP A 188 -26.50 -15.87 15.52
N CYS A 189 -27.60 -15.58 14.84
CA CYS A 189 -27.75 -15.82 13.42
C CYS A 189 -26.85 -14.84 12.63
N GLY A 190 -26.05 -15.39 11.72
CA GLY A 190 -25.26 -14.60 10.78
C GLY A 190 -26.09 -13.94 9.68
N GLU A 191 -25.45 -13.62 8.57
CA GLU A 191 -26.13 -13.17 7.35
C GLU A 191 -26.28 -14.33 6.36
N TRP A 192 -27.15 -14.15 5.36
CA TRP A 192 -27.28 -15.09 4.25
C TRP A 192 -26.08 -14.96 3.30
N VAL A 193 -25.28 -16.02 3.20
CA VAL A 193 -24.04 -16.04 2.41
C VAL A 193 -24.15 -17.06 1.27
N PRO A 194 -23.71 -16.73 0.03
CA PRO A 194 -23.18 -15.43 -0.39
C PRO A 194 -24.29 -14.37 -0.59
N PRO A 195 -24.02 -13.07 -0.44
CA PRO A 195 -25.02 -12.02 -0.65
C PRO A 195 -25.59 -12.03 -2.07
N ALA A 196 -26.90 -11.81 -2.21
CA ALA A 196 -27.57 -11.77 -3.52
C ALA A 196 -27.05 -10.61 -4.40
N SER A 197 -26.48 -9.57 -3.78
CA SER A 197 -25.88 -8.41 -4.45
C SER A 197 -24.58 -8.71 -5.19
N GLU A 198 -23.97 -9.88 -4.98
CA GLU A 198 -22.76 -10.30 -5.69
C GLU A 198 -23.05 -11.10 -6.97
N THR A 199 -24.33 -11.40 -7.23
CA THR A 199 -24.75 -12.18 -8.39
C THR A 199 -25.70 -11.36 -9.27
N TYR A 200 -25.53 -11.45 -10.59
CA TYR A 200 -26.36 -10.74 -11.55
C TYR A 200 -27.84 -11.12 -11.47
N ALA A 201 -28.71 -10.11 -11.61
CA ALA A 201 -30.14 -10.32 -11.77
C ALA A 201 -30.41 -11.20 -13.01
N GLY A 202 -31.27 -12.21 -12.84
CA GLY A 202 -31.53 -13.26 -13.82
C GLY A 202 -30.82 -14.59 -13.53
N LEU A 203 -29.88 -14.61 -12.59
CA LEU A 203 -29.29 -15.83 -12.03
C LEU A 203 -29.84 -16.10 -10.61
N MET A 204 -29.78 -17.36 -10.19
CA MET A 204 -30.19 -17.80 -8.84
C MET A 204 -28.96 -17.97 -7.95
N VAL A 205 -29.13 -17.71 -6.67
CA VAL A 205 -28.11 -17.84 -5.62
C VAL A 205 -28.62 -18.76 -4.53
N ASP A 206 -27.89 -19.84 -4.27
CA ASP A 206 -28.12 -20.70 -3.10
C ASP A 206 -27.38 -20.11 -1.91
N GLN A 207 -28.12 -19.74 -0.88
CA GLN A 207 -27.59 -19.08 0.32
C GLN A 207 -27.75 -19.97 1.54
N SER A 208 -26.76 -19.89 2.44
CA SER A 208 -26.80 -20.47 3.77
C SER A 208 -26.86 -19.38 4.84
N LEU A 209 -27.65 -19.63 5.89
CA LEU A 209 -27.69 -18.85 7.12
C LEU A 209 -27.37 -19.78 8.29
N THR A 210 -26.31 -19.46 9.03
CA THR A 210 -25.95 -20.19 10.24
C THR A 210 -26.49 -19.46 11.46
N CYS A 211 -27.21 -20.17 12.31
CA CYS A 211 -27.62 -19.74 13.65
C CYS A 211 -27.04 -20.69 14.70
N GLN A 212 -26.90 -20.23 15.93
CA GLN A 212 -26.53 -21.07 17.08
C GLN A 212 -27.79 -21.63 17.74
N GLN A 213 -27.76 -22.92 18.08
CA GLN A 213 -28.77 -23.62 18.86
C GLN A 213 -28.13 -24.23 20.09
N ASN A 214 -28.60 -23.86 21.28
CA ASN A 214 -28.19 -24.52 22.51
C ASN A 214 -28.85 -25.90 22.61
N GLN A 215 -28.05 -26.89 22.99
CA GLN A 215 -28.51 -28.22 23.38
C GLN A 215 -28.08 -28.49 24.82
N THR A 216 -29.01 -28.96 25.64
CA THR A 216 -28.75 -29.33 27.03
C THR A 216 -29.02 -30.81 27.24
N ARG A 217 -28.18 -31.44 28.06
CA ARG A 217 -28.38 -32.79 28.59
C ARG A 217 -28.16 -32.77 30.11
N THR A 218 -28.74 -33.72 30.83
CA THR A 218 -28.68 -33.80 32.29
C THR A 218 -27.97 -35.08 32.73
N TRP A 219 -26.92 -34.90 33.53
CA TRP A 219 -26.30 -35.96 34.31
C TRP A 219 -27.07 -36.17 35.60
N THR A 220 -27.40 -37.43 35.93
CA THR A 220 -28.06 -37.84 37.17
C THR A 220 -27.18 -38.83 37.92
N TYR A 221 -26.95 -38.55 39.20
CA TYR A 221 -26.07 -39.34 40.08
C TYR A 221 -26.89 -40.15 41.08
N LYS A 222 -26.61 -41.45 41.19
CA LYS A 222 -27.36 -42.37 42.06
C LYS A 222 -26.46 -43.18 42.97
N VAL A 223 -26.92 -43.40 44.21
CA VAL A 223 -26.32 -44.34 45.17
C VAL A 223 -27.42 -45.30 45.61
N GLY A 224 -27.19 -46.61 45.50
CA GLY A 224 -28.20 -47.62 45.88
C GLY A 224 -29.51 -47.58 45.07
N GLY A 225 -29.56 -46.84 43.96
CA GLY A 225 -30.77 -46.62 43.14
C GLY A 225 -31.42 -45.25 43.33
N ASP A 226 -31.13 -44.57 44.44
CA ASP A 226 -31.70 -43.26 44.78
C ASP A 226 -30.87 -42.12 44.17
N ALA A 227 -31.56 -41.11 43.62
CA ALA A 227 -30.90 -39.94 43.04
C ALA A 227 -30.40 -38.99 44.15
N ILE A 228 -29.09 -38.70 44.12
CA ILE A 228 -28.44 -37.83 45.10
C ILE A 228 -28.10 -36.44 44.54
N GLY A 229 -28.24 -36.24 43.23
CA GLY A 229 -28.05 -34.94 42.59
C GLY A 229 -28.06 -35.03 41.07
N SER A 230 -28.01 -33.87 40.42
CA SER A 230 -27.93 -33.75 38.97
C SER A 230 -27.08 -32.56 38.52
N HIS A 231 -26.63 -32.60 37.27
CA HIS A 231 -25.85 -31.54 36.65
C HIS A 231 -26.24 -31.36 35.17
N ALA A 232 -26.66 -30.16 34.79
CA ALA A 232 -26.98 -29.83 33.41
C ALA A 232 -25.70 -29.47 32.63
N GLN A 233 -25.53 -30.05 31.45
CA GLN A 233 -24.44 -29.75 30.53
C GLN A 233 -25.01 -29.18 29.23
N THR A 234 -24.65 -27.94 28.92
CA THR A 234 -25.06 -27.25 27.69
C THR A 234 -23.91 -27.18 26.69
N LYS A 235 -24.24 -27.31 25.40
CA LYS A 235 -23.33 -27.01 24.28
C LYS A 235 -24.10 -26.17 23.24
N SER A 236 -23.38 -25.38 22.46
CA SER A 236 -23.93 -24.75 21.27
C SER A 236 -23.59 -25.57 20.02
N ILE A 237 -24.54 -25.69 19.10
CA ILE A 237 -24.33 -26.29 17.78
C ILE A 237 -24.79 -25.33 16.70
N ASP A 238 -24.29 -25.54 15.49
CA ASP A 238 -24.73 -24.79 14.30
C ASP A 238 -26.04 -25.39 13.75
N ASP A 239 -27.07 -24.55 13.63
CA ASP A 239 -28.26 -24.80 12.82
C ASP A 239 -28.14 -24.03 11.51
N ILE A 240 -28.10 -24.75 10.38
CA ILE A 240 -27.87 -24.15 9.06
C ILE A 240 -29.17 -24.21 8.26
N LYS A 241 -29.65 -23.04 7.85
CA LYS A 241 -30.80 -22.88 6.96
C LYS A 241 -30.34 -22.60 5.54
N TYR A 242 -31.12 -23.09 4.58
CA TYR A 242 -30.85 -22.92 3.15
C TYR A 242 -32.01 -22.22 2.46
N ARG A 243 -31.72 -21.39 1.47
CA ARG A 243 -32.71 -20.83 0.56
C ARG A 243 -32.08 -20.54 -0.80
N THR A 244 -32.92 -20.43 -1.82
CA THR A 244 -32.51 -20.00 -3.16
C THR A 244 -33.23 -18.71 -3.51
N VAL A 245 -32.49 -17.66 -3.84
CA VAL A 245 -33.02 -16.31 -4.16
C VAL A 245 -32.44 -15.79 -5.47
N PRO A 246 -33.14 -14.90 -6.19
CA PRO A 246 -32.58 -14.25 -7.38
C PRO A 246 -31.44 -13.28 -7.00
N GLY A 247 -30.42 -13.20 -7.84
CA GLY A 247 -29.37 -12.18 -7.76
C GLY A 247 -29.93 -10.76 -7.97
N THR A 248 -29.26 -9.76 -7.41
CA THR A 248 -29.71 -8.35 -7.48
C THR A 248 -28.69 -7.42 -8.13
N MET A 249 -27.52 -7.90 -8.51
CA MET A 249 -26.51 -7.09 -9.19
C MET A 249 -26.98 -6.71 -10.59
N ASN A 250 -26.84 -5.44 -10.97
CA ASN A 250 -27.25 -4.95 -12.29
C ASN A 250 -26.48 -5.69 -13.42
N PRO A 251 -27.16 -6.41 -14.32
CA PRO A 251 -26.50 -7.18 -15.36
C PRO A 251 -26.04 -6.33 -16.56
N TRP A 252 -26.44 -5.06 -16.65
CA TRP A 252 -26.14 -4.21 -17.80
C TRP A 252 -24.80 -3.47 -17.65
N LEU A 253 -23.81 -3.92 -18.42
CA LEU A 253 -22.46 -3.36 -18.44
C LEU A 253 -22.25 -2.50 -19.69
N SER A 254 -21.39 -1.48 -19.61
CA SER A 254 -21.01 -0.69 -20.78
C SER A 254 -20.26 -1.55 -21.80
N THR A 255 -20.61 -1.42 -23.08
CA THR A 255 -19.89 -2.04 -24.21
C THR A 255 -19.52 -0.99 -25.24
N ALA A 256 -18.84 -1.39 -26.32
CA ALA A 256 -18.51 -0.50 -27.43
C ALA A 256 -19.76 0.19 -27.98
N SER A 257 -19.64 1.49 -28.28
CA SER A 257 -20.70 2.24 -28.96
C SER A 257 -20.92 1.74 -30.38
N GLU A 258 -22.16 1.83 -30.86
CA GLU A 258 -22.48 1.65 -32.27
C GLU A 258 -22.31 2.99 -32.99
N PHE A 259 -21.60 2.98 -34.11
CA PHE A 259 -21.36 4.15 -34.94
C PHE A 259 -22.07 4.01 -36.28
N GLY A 260 -22.75 5.08 -36.70
CA GLY A 260 -23.27 5.19 -38.05
C GLY A 260 -22.16 5.51 -39.06
N GLU A 261 -22.54 5.52 -40.34
CA GLU A 261 -21.67 5.95 -41.44
C GLU A 261 -21.33 7.45 -41.34
N TRP A 262 -20.13 7.80 -41.78
CA TRP A 262 -19.74 9.19 -41.96
C TRP A 262 -20.51 9.82 -43.12
N LYS A 263 -21.02 11.04 -42.89
CA LYS A 263 -21.72 11.86 -43.89
C LYS A 263 -21.06 13.22 -43.97
N ASP A 264 -20.86 13.71 -45.18
CA ASP A 264 -20.29 15.03 -45.43
C ASP A 264 -21.26 16.13 -44.95
N VAL A 265 -20.72 17.11 -44.22
CA VAL A 265 -21.50 18.22 -43.62
C VAL A 265 -21.50 19.44 -44.52
N ASP A 266 -20.37 19.70 -45.18
CA ASP A 266 -20.11 20.87 -45.99
C ASP A 266 -19.54 20.51 -47.38
N ALA A 267 -19.24 21.52 -48.19
CA ALA A 267 -18.50 21.30 -49.42
C ALA A 267 -16.99 21.17 -49.12
N PRO A 268 -16.22 20.42 -49.93
CA PRO A 268 -14.78 20.33 -49.82
C PRO A 268 -14.07 21.70 -49.72
N HIS A 269 -13.11 21.82 -48.80
CA HIS A 269 -12.42 23.08 -48.51
C HIS A 269 -10.90 22.87 -48.25
N SER A 270 -10.16 23.96 -48.01
CA SER A 270 -8.70 23.92 -47.73
C SER A 270 -7.86 23.14 -48.74
N TYR A 271 -8.12 23.35 -50.03
CA TYR A 271 -7.35 22.72 -51.11
C TYR A 271 -5.88 23.14 -51.09
N THR A 272 -4.98 22.16 -51.21
CA THR A 272 -3.58 22.43 -51.51
C THR A 272 -3.39 22.80 -52.98
N SER A 273 -2.21 23.34 -53.31
CA SER A 273 -1.80 23.53 -54.69
C SER A 273 -1.74 22.20 -55.43
N TRP A 274 -2.00 22.24 -56.74
CA TRP A 274 -1.84 21.09 -57.62
C TRP A 274 -0.35 20.79 -57.86
N GLU A 275 0.04 19.53 -57.66
CA GLU A 275 1.40 19.04 -57.90
C GLU A 275 1.40 17.88 -58.90
N PRO A 276 2.38 17.80 -59.82
CA PRO A 276 3.49 18.74 -59.99
C PRO A 276 3.04 20.05 -60.67
N PRO A 277 3.78 21.17 -60.53
CA PRO A 277 3.45 22.43 -61.21
C PRO A 277 3.39 22.31 -62.73
N ILE A 278 2.43 23.02 -63.35
CA ILE A 278 2.10 22.91 -64.78
C ILE A 278 3.23 23.40 -65.69
N VAL A 279 3.85 24.52 -65.35
CA VAL A 279 4.66 25.32 -66.31
C VAL A 279 5.96 24.64 -66.73
N ALA A 280 6.32 23.49 -66.15
CA ALA A 280 7.53 22.73 -66.51
C ALA A 280 7.26 21.47 -67.34
N GLN A 281 5.99 21.06 -67.52
CA GLN A 281 5.68 19.76 -68.11
C GLN A 281 5.67 19.80 -69.64
N THR A 282 6.18 18.74 -70.28
CA THR A 282 6.29 18.63 -71.75
C THR A 282 5.55 17.43 -72.33
N THR A 283 4.92 16.65 -71.48
CA THR A 283 4.07 15.50 -71.82
C THR A 283 2.86 15.49 -70.91
N ASP A 284 1.84 14.72 -71.27
CA ASP A 284 0.68 14.48 -70.41
C ASP A 284 1.13 14.01 -69.02
N PHE A 285 0.47 14.53 -67.98
CA PHE A 285 0.81 14.22 -66.60
C PHE A 285 -0.43 14.28 -65.71
N VAL A 286 -0.37 13.57 -64.58
CA VAL A 286 -1.42 13.62 -63.56
C VAL A 286 -0.99 14.62 -62.50
N GLN A 287 -1.89 15.52 -62.14
CA GLN A 287 -1.75 16.34 -60.94
C GLN A 287 -2.56 15.75 -59.80
N SER A 288 -2.04 15.84 -58.59
CA SER A 288 -2.75 15.55 -57.36
C SER A 288 -2.78 16.78 -56.45
N ARG A 289 -3.85 16.93 -55.69
CA ARG A 289 -3.90 17.81 -54.52
C ARG A 289 -4.74 17.18 -53.43
N SER A 290 -4.54 17.64 -52.20
CA SER A 290 -5.38 17.27 -51.07
C SER A 290 -6.38 18.36 -50.74
N TYR A 291 -7.50 17.98 -50.12
CA TYR A 291 -8.50 18.88 -49.57
C TYR A 291 -9.03 18.31 -48.24
N LYS A 292 -9.68 19.16 -47.46
CA LYS A 292 -10.38 18.76 -46.24
C LYS A 292 -11.89 18.75 -46.45
N GLN A 293 -12.55 17.83 -45.76
CA GLN A 293 -13.99 17.65 -45.78
C GLN A 293 -14.46 17.40 -44.34
N ASP A 294 -15.38 18.23 -43.86
CA ASP A 294 -15.98 18.00 -42.55
C ASP A 294 -17.08 16.94 -42.69
N GLN A 295 -17.03 15.96 -41.78
CA GLN A 295 -17.93 14.83 -41.75
C GLN A 295 -18.57 14.70 -40.37
N THR A 296 -19.79 14.20 -40.34
CA THR A 296 -20.51 13.85 -39.11
C THR A 296 -20.98 12.41 -39.17
N ARG A 297 -21.01 11.75 -38.02
CA ARG A 297 -21.68 10.46 -37.84
C ARG A 297 -22.41 10.41 -36.51
N THR A 298 -23.28 9.43 -36.37
CA THR A 298 -24.01 9.17 -35.13
C THR A 298 -23.23 8.19 -34.26
N GLU A 299 -23.20 8.44 -32.95
CA GLU A 299 -22.74 7.51 -31.92
C GLU A 299 -23.92 7.16 -31.02
N GLN A 300 -24.21 5.87 -30.90
CA GLN A 300 -25.16 5.34 -29.94
C GLN A 300 -24.40 4.53 -28.88
N LYS A 301 -24.41 5.02 -27.64
CA LYS A 301 -23.86 4.23 -26.52
C LYS A 301 -24.70 2.98 -26.32
N GLN A 302 -24.03 1.88 -26.01
CA GLN A 302 -24.67 0.59 -25.79
C GLN A 302 -24.28 -0.03 -24.45
N GLN A 303 -25.18 -0.84 -23.92
CA GLN A 303 -24.92 -1.75 -22.82
C GLN A 303 -25.14 -3.18 -23.28
N LYS A 304 -24.35 -4.11 -22.75
CA LYS A 304 -24.50 -5.54 -22.94
C LYS A 304 -24.91 -6.19 -21.62
N ASN A 305 -25.92 -7.03 -21.67
CA ASN A 305 -26.35 -7.84 -20.55
C ASN A 305 -25.33 -8.96 -20.31
N ALA A 306 -24.74 -9.01 -19.11
CA ALA A 306 -23.73 -10.00 -18.75
C ALA A 306 -24.27 -11.44 -18.67
N VAL A 307 -25.59 -11.61 -18.49
CA VAL A 307 -26.25 -12.92 -18.36
C VAL A 307 -26.77 -13.40 -19.70
N THR A 308 -27.55 -12.58 -20.40
CA THR A 308 -28.21 -12.98 -21.66
C THR A 308 -27.39 -12.69 -22.91
N GLY A 309 -26.38 -11.81 -22.81
CA GLY A 309 -25.61 -11.33 -23.96
C GLY A 309 -26.35 -10.30 -24.83
N GLU A 310 -27.60 -9.97 -24.51
CA GLU A 310 -28.42 -8.97 -25.20
C GLU A 310 -27.74 -7.60 -25.20
N ILE A 311 -27.85 -6.86 -26.29
CA ILE A 311 -27.31 -5.51 -26.44
C ILE A 311 -28.48 -4.52 -26.53
N ARG A 312 -28.40 -3.43 -25.78
CA ARG A 312 -29.37 -2.33 -25.85
C ARG A 312 -28.70 -0.98 -26.00
N SER A 313 -29.37 -0.08 -26.71
CA SER A 313 -29.01 1.33 -26.79
C SER A 313 -29.33 2.05 -25.49
N VAL A 314 -28.44 2.93 -25.05
CA VAL A 314 -28.61 3.75 -23.85
C VAL A 314 -28.30 5.21 -24.09
N GLY A 315 -29.11 6.08 -23.50
CA GLY A 315 -28.99 7.52 -23.69
C GLY A 315 -29.35 7.97 -25.10
N GLU A 316 -29.19 9.27 -25.32
CA GLU A 316 -29.51 9.90 -26.60
C GLU A 316 -28.42 9.65 -27.65
N LEU A 317 -28.85 9.61 -28.90
CA LEU A 317 -27.97 9.55 -30.07
C LEU A 317 -27.12 10.83 -30.14
N LYS A 318 -25.81 10.69 -30.19
CA LYS A 318 -24.88 11.83 -30.22
C LYS A 318 -24.26 12.00 -31.60
N LEU A 319 -24.10 13.24 -32.06
CA LEU A 319 -23.32 13.54 -33.26
C LEU A 319 -21.83 13.69 -32.92
N VAL A 320 -20.99 13.03 -33.71
CA VAL A 320 -19.53 13.12 -33.67
C VAL A 320 -19.05 13.76 -34.98
N PHE A 321 -18.13 14.70 -34.89
CA PHE A 321 -17.60 15.43 -36.04
C PHE A 321 -16.11 15.12 -36.24
N GLN A 322 -15.67 15.11 -37.50
CA GLN A 322 -14.26 15.06 -37.86
C GLN A 322 -14.00 15.89 -39.12
N SER A 323 -12.76 16.33 -39.30
CA SER A 323 -12.27 16.91 -40.55
C SER A 323 -11.31 15.91 -41.21
N ALA A 324 -11.77 15.23 -42.25
CA ALA A 324 -10.99 14.21 -42.95
C ALA A 324 -10.24 14.83 -44.15
N THR A 325 -9.06 14.29 -44.46
CA THR A 325 -8.25 14.73 -45.60
C THR A 325 -8.39 13.74 -46.74
N PHE A 326 -8.72 14.24 -47.92
CA PHE A 326 -8.91 13.47 -49.14
C PHE A 326 -7.95 13.95 -50.22
N ASN A 327 -7.70 13.09 -51.21
CA ASN A 327 -6.89 13.42 -52.37
C ASN A 327 -7.75 13.37 -53.63
N GLU A 328 -7.55 14.34 -54.51
CA GLU A 328 -8.11 14.29 -55.85
C GLU A 328 -7.01 14.41 -56.90
N GLN A 329 -7.30 13.87 -58.07
CA GLN A 329 -6.39 13.82 -59.20
C GLN A 329 -7.08 14.31 -60.46
N ARG A 330 -6.29 14.92 -61.35
CA ARG A 330 -6.70 15.28 -62.70
C ARG A 330 -5.60 14.99 -63.70
N THR A 331 -5.97 14.64 -64.92
CA THR A 331 -5.01 14.41 -66.00
C THR A 331 -4.91 15.65 -66.86
N ILE A 332 -3.70 16.20 -66.99
CA ILE A 332 -3.42 17.35 -67.83
C ILE A 332 -2.86 16.87 -69.15
N ALA A 333 -3.60 17.12 -70.23
CA ALA A 333 -3.15 16.92 -71.60
C ALA A 333 -2.26 18.09 -72.02
N VAL A 334 -1.09 17.77 -72.58
CA VAL A 334 -0.08 18.72 -73.02
C VAL A 334 0.09 18.62 -74.53
N SER A 335 -0.19 19.72 -75.23
CA SER A 335 0.07 19.82 -76.66
C SER A 335 0.98 21.00 -76.97
N VAL A 336 1.75 20.87 -78.04
CA VAL A 336 2.71 21.89 -78.48
C VAL A 336 2.41 22.27 -79.91
N SER A 337 2.36 23.57 -80.19
CA SER A 337 2.22 24.04 -81.57
C SER A 337 3.50 23.83 -82.36
N GLY A 338 3.39 23.85 -83.69
CA GLY A 338 4.56 24.07 -84.54
C GLY A 338 5.24 25.41 -84.22
N TRP A 339 6.50 25.54 -84.62
CA TRP A 339 7.23 26.80 -84.56
C TRP A 339 6.67 27.77 -85.61
N ASN A 340 6.36 28.99 -85.19
CA ASN A 340 5.96 30.08 -86.07
C ASN A 340 6.94 31.24 -86.00
N ASN A 341 7.16 31.93 -87.11
CA ASN A 341 8.02 33.11 -87.16
C ASN A 341 7.37 34.27 -86.39
N SER A 342 8.14 34.90 -85.52
CA SER A 342 7.73 36.08 -84.76
C SER A 342 8.50 37.30 -85.28
N GLY A 343 7.82 38.09 -86.11
CA GLY A 343 8.39 39.26 -86.79
C GLY A 343 9.25 38.91 -88.01
N SER A 344 9.79 39.96 -88.63
CA SER A 344 10.69 39.87 -89.79
C SER A 344 12.11 39.44 -89.40
N ALA A 345 12.87 38.94 -90.38
CA ALA A 345 14.30 38.69 -90.20
C ALA A 345 15.03 39.98 -89.75
N TYR A 346 15.91 39.86 -88.78
CA TYR A 346 16.67 40.96 -88.18
C TYR A 346 18.14 40.57 -87.97
N ASN A 347 18.99 41.54 -87.63
CA ASN A 347 20.45 41.38 -87.55
C ASN A 347 21.04 40.75 -88.82
N CYS A 348 20.64 41.28 -89.98
CA CYS A 348 21.16 40.83 -91.25
C CYS A 348 22.55 41.43 -91.52
N GLY A 349 23.53 40.57 -91.81
CA GLY A 349 24.91 40.96 -92.18
C GLY A 349 24.99 41.62 -93.56
N GLU A 350 26.15 41.76 -94.19
CA GLU A 350 26.23 42.29 -95.56
C GLU A 350 25.96 41.20 -96.62
N TRP A 351 25.47 41.61 -97.79
CA TRP A 351 25.30 40.71 -98.93
C TRP A 351 26.66 40.33 -99.52
N THR A 352 26.97 39.04 -99.49
CA THR A 352 28.28 38.51 -99.90
C THR A 352 28.12 37.51 -101.05
N PRO A 353 28.94 37.54 -102.10
CA PRO A 353 30.01 38.50 -102.40
C PRO A 353 29.49 39.92 -102.71
N ALA A 354 30.26 40.98 -102.41
CA ALA A 354 29.86 42.35 -102.75
C ALA A 354 29.89 42.58 -104.28
N THR A 355 28.99 43.41 -104.83
CA THR A 355 28.84 43.60 -106.29
C THR A 355 30.09 44.16 -106.98
N ASN A 356 30.89 44.95 -106.26
CA ASN A 356 32.17 45.49 -106.75
C ASN A 356 33.31 44.45 -106.81
N THR A 357 33.10 43.24 -106.29
CA THR A 357 34.07 42.13 -106.39
C THR A 357 33.88 41.28 -107.64
N ILE A 358 32.70 41.34 -108.26
CA ILE A 358 32.31 40.55 -109.43
C ILE A 358 32.33 41.42 -110.69
N ASN A 359 32.84 40.87 -111.80
CA ASN A 359 32.99 41.57 -113.09
C ASN A 359 31.68 42.18 -113.60
N SER A 360 31.76 43.39 -114.15
CA SER A 360 30.63 44.10 -114.75
C SER A 360 29.85 43.20 -115.72
N GLY A 361 28.52 43.19 -115.58
CA GLY A 361 27.62 42.40 -116.44
C GLY A 361 27.45 40.92 -116.07
N THR A 362 28.22 40.39 -115.10
CA THR A 362 28.10 38.98 -114.69
C THR A 362 26.99 38.81 -113.63
N ARG A 363 26.02 37.90 -113.87
CA ARG A 363 25.01 37.52 -112.88
C ARG A 363 25.61 36.57 -111.84
N PHE A 364 25.34 36.82 -110.57
CA PHE A 364 25.76 35.96 -109.47
C PHE A 364 24.75 35.99 -108.32
N THR A 365 24.81 34.99 -107.44
CA THR A 365 23.94 34.90 -106.25
C THR A 365 24.67 35.49 -105.05
N GLN A 366 24.07 36.48 -104.39
CA GLN A 366 24.49 36.97 -103.09
C GLN A 366 23.75 36.21 -101.99
N THR A 367 24.44 35.93 -100.89
CA THR A 367 23.86 35.41 -99.65
C THR A 367 24.09 36.41 -98.51
N GLN A 368 23.16 36.49 -97.57
CA GLN A 368 23.26 37.30 -96.37
C GLN A 368 22.88 36.45 -95.17
N GLY A 369 23.62 36.53 -94.07
CA GLY A 369 23.23 35.87 -92.81
C GLY A 369 22.25 36.77 -92.06
N CYS A 370 21.07 36.25 -91.70
CA CYS A 370 20.10 36.93 -90.85
C CYS A 370 19.71 36.05 -89.68
N THR A 371 19.10 36.62 -88.65
CA THR A 371 18.45 35.87 -87.56
C THR A 371 16.94 36.13 -87.55
N GLN A 372 16.17 35.18 -87.06
CA GLN A 372 14.73 35.34 -86.89
C GLN A 372 14.27 34.65 -85.61
N MET A 373 13.38 35.30 -84.88
CA MET A 373 12.76 34.73 -83.70
C MET A 373 11.61 33.83 -84.12
N GLN A 374 11.50 32.66 -83.51
CA GLN A 374 10.35 31.78 -83.62
C GLN A 374 9.74 31.57 -82.25
N VAL A 375 8.41 31.44 -82.23
CA VAL A 375 7.61 31.16 -81.04
C VAL A 375 6.81 29.90 -81.30
N ARG A 376 6.73 29.02 -80.31
CA ARG A 376 5.71 27.97 -80.23
C ARG A 376 5.00 28.07 -78.88
N ASN A 377 3.77 27.57 -78.82
CA ASN A 377 2.97 27.60 -77.60
C ASN A 377 2.74 26.18 -77.08
N TRP A 378 3.00 25.98 -75.80
CA TRP A 378 2.55 24.82 -75.03
C TRP A 378 1.16 25.10 -74.50
N THR A 379 0.25 24.14 -74.66
CA THR A 379 -1.15 24.23 -74.24
C THR A 379 -1.42 23.11 -73.24
N TYR A 380 -1.98 23.47 -72.09
CA TYR A 380 -2.31 22.55 -71.00
C TYR A 380 -3.82 22.50 -70.80
N LYS A 381 -4.43 21.32 -70.92
CA LYS A 381 -5.88 21.13 -70.80
C LYS A 381 -6.23 20.06 -69.78
N ASP A 382 -7.32 20.30 -69.06
CA ASP A 382 -8.01 19.28 -68.27
C ASP A 382 -9.29 18.91 -69.03
N GLY A 383 -9.28 17.74 -69.68
CA GLY A 383 -10.28 17.39 -70.68
C GLY A 383 -10.37 18.43 -71.81
N SER A 384 -11.51 19.10 -71.94
CA SER A 384 -11.73 20.16 -72.94
C SER A 384 -11.37 21.57 -72.44
N THR A 385 -11.21 21.75 -71.13
CA THR A 385 -10.99 23.06 -70.50
C THR A 385 -9.53 23.48 -70.65
N LEU A 386 -9.31 24.68 -71.18
CA LEU A 386 -7.97 25.29 -71.22
C LEU A 386 -7.58 25.77 -69.82
N ILE A 387 -6.48 25.24 -69.30
CA ILE A 387 -5.93 25.70 -68.01
C ILE A 387 -4.99 26.89 -68.22
N THR A 388 -3.99 26.73 -69.10
CA THR A 388 -3.03 27.79 -69.40
C THR A 388 -2.27 27.51 -70.70
N THR A 389 -1.56 28.54 -71.19
CA THR A 389 -0.61 28.43 -72.30
C THR A 389 0.74 29.02 -71.89
N ARG A 390 1.83 28.40 -72.36
CA ARG A 390 3.21 28.86 -72.13
C ARG A 390 3.93 29.07 -73.45
N PRO A 391 4.35 30.28 -73.80
CA PRO A 391 5.18 30.51 -74.98
C PRO A 391 6.59 29.97 -74.75
N GLU A 392 7.19 29.44 -75.80
CA GLU A 392 8.60 29.09 -75.87
C GLU A 392 9.20 29.76 -77.09
N ASN A 393 10.31 30.47 -76.87
CA ASN A 393 10.97 31.28 -77.90
C ASN A 393 12.30 30.62 -78.27
N ARG A 394 12.64 30.65 -79.56
CA ARG A 394 13.99 30.34 -80.05
C ARG A 394 14.40 31.34 -81.11
N THR A 395 15.69 31.47 -81.33
CA THR A 395 16.24 32.23 -82.46
C THR A 395 16.83 31.25 -83.47
N ILE A 396 16.48 31.41 -84.74
CA ILE A 396 17.04 30.64 -85.85
C ILE A 396 17.89 31.53 -86.76
N SER A 397 18.83 30.91 -87.47
CA SER A 397 19.61 31.58 -88.52
C SER A 397 18.95 31.36 -89.89
N LEU A 398 18.93 32.41 -90.68
CA LEU A 398 18.46 32.41 -92.06
C LEU A 398 19.63 32.73 -92.98
N SER A 399 19.61 32.16 -94.19
CA SER A 399 20.54 32.51 -95.26
C SER A 399 19.75 32.87 -96.53
N PRO A 400 19.06 34.02 -96.56
CA PRO A 400 18.42 34.50 -97.77
C PRO A 400 19.44 34.68 -98.90
N ASN A 401 19.02 34.36 -100.11
CA ASN A 401 19.80 34.53 -101.32
C ASN A 401 19.07 35.47 -102.30
N ARG A 402 19.83 36.22 -103.10
CA ARG A 402 19.30 37.08 -104.18
C ARG A 402 20.21 37.08 -105.39
N SER A 403 19.64 37.30 -106.58
CA SER A 403 20.44 37.56 -107.78
C SER A 403 20.94 39.01 -107.77
N ALA A 404 22.20 39.20 -108.11
CA ALA A 404 22.82 40.52 -108.33
C ALA A 404 23.67 40.50 -109.60
N VAL A 405 24.04 41.68 -110.10
CA VAL A 405 24.95 41.85 -111.25
C VAL A 405 26.23 42.53 -110.77
N GLY A 406 27.38 42.00 -111.17
CA GLY A 406 28.68 42.59 -110.84
C GLY A 406 28.84 43.98 -111.43
N THR A 407 29.61 44.84 -110.74
CA THR A 407 29.86 46.25 -111.13
C THR A 407 31.35 46.57 -111.24
N LYS A 408 32.23 45.58 -111.13
CA LYS A 408 33.68 45.77 -111.22
C LYS A 408 34.10 46.17 -112.65
N ALA A 409 34.59 47.41 -112.81
CA ALA A 409 35.01 47.97 -114.09
C ALA A 409 36.42 47.50 -114.51
N ASN A 410 36.61 47.25 -115.81
CA ASN A 410 37.91 46.99 -116.43
C ASN A 410 38.27 48.15 -117.39
N LEU A 411 39.44 48.79 -117.21
CA LEU A 411 39.91 49.91 -118.04
C LEU A 411 41.09 49.47 -118.93
N ARG A 412 41.09 49.87 -120.21
CA ARG A 412 42.17 49.59 -121.18
C ARG A 412 42.65 50.89 -121.86
N LEU A 413 43.97 51.10 -121.92
CA LEU A 413 44.58 52.28 -122.53
C LEU A 413 44.65 52.14 -124.07
N VAL A 414 44.27 53.20 -124.82
CA VAL A 414 44.39 53.28 -126.29
C VAL A 414 45.05 54.63 -126.63
N LYS A 415 46.15 54.65 -127.42
CA LYS A 415 46.90 55.88 -127.76
C LYS A 415 46.79 56.16 -129.27
N THR A 416 46.41 57.37 -129.67
CA THR A 416 46.41 57.83 -131.06
C THR A 416 46.98 59.26 -131.12
N ALA A 417 47.94 59.53 -132.00
CA ALA A 417 48.60 60.83 -132.14
C ALA A 417 48.44 61.35 -133.58
N THR A 418 48.09 62.62 -133.74
CA THR A 418 47.94 63.30 -135.05
C THR A 418 48.69 64.63 -135.02
N TYR A 419 49.49 64.90 -136.06
CA TYR A 419 50.41 66.05 -136.15
C TYR A 419 49.88 67.11 -137.15
N HIS A 420 49.84 68.39 -136.76
CA HIS A 420 49.65 69.52 -137.68
C HIS A 420 50.59 70.68 -137.35
N THR A 421 51.28 71.24 -138.36
CA THR A 421 52.19 72.39 -138.23
C THR A 421 51.79 73.51 -139.20
N TYR A 422 51.41 74.69 -138.68
CA TYR A 422 51.57 76.01 -139.33
C TYR A 422 51.60 77.09 -138.23
N ARG A 423 52.72 77.84 -138.12
CA ARG A 423 53.06 78.87 -137.11
C ARG A 423 53.48 78.44 -135.69
N GLY A 424 54.24 77.35 -135.53
CA GLY A 424 55.20 77.26 -134.41
C GLY A 424 54.69 76.88 -133.01
N GLU A 425 53.54 76.22 -132.87
CA GLU A 425 53.06 75.62 -131.61
C GLU A 425 52.87 74.10 -131.76
N LEU A 426 53.32 73.29 -130.78
CA LEU A 426 53.17 71.83 -130.73
C LEU A 426 52.03 71.46 -129.77
N ASN A 427 50.97 70.82 -130.27
CA ASN A 427 49.87 70.27 -129.46
C ASN A 427 49.91 68.74 -129.43
N TYR A 428 49.75 68.13 -128.25
CA TYR A 428 49.50 66.69 -128.08
C TYR A 428 48.08 66.47 -127.55
N GLU A 429 47.32 65.57 -128.18
CA GLU A 429 46.06 65.07 -127.63
C GLU A 429 46.27 63.65 -127.07
N LEU A 430 45.83 63.44 -125.82
CA LEU A 430 45.78 62.12 -125.20
C LEU A 430 44.31 61.79 -124.86
N SER A 431 43.79 60.72 -125.44
CA SER A 431 42.41 60.26 -125.21
C SER A 431 42.41 58.94 -124.43
N ILE A 432 41.64 58.84 -123.35
CA ILE A 432 41.44 57.58 -122.59
C ILE A 432 39.98 57.14 -122.79
N ALA A 433 39.75 55.87 -123.12
CA ALA A 433 38.41 55.30 -123.34
C ALA A 433 38.13 54.12 -122.40
N ARG A 434 36.86 53.96 -122.00
CA ARG A 434 36.37 52.72 -121.36
C ARG A 434 36.20 51.62 -122.41
N GLN A 435 36.45 50.37 -122.03
CA GLN A 435 36.38 49.21 -122.94
C GLN A 435 34.95 48.92 -123.44
N ASP A 436 33.93 49.39 -122.71
CA ASP A 436 32.51 49.26 -123.07
C ASP A 436 31.95 50.52 -123.77
N GLY A 437 32.77 51.12 -124.66
CA GLY A 437 32.30 51.69 -125.92
C GLY A 437 31.33 52.87 -125.92
N ASP A 438 31.50 53.92 -125.09
CA ASP A 438 31.15 55.32 -125.46
C ASP A 438 31.35 56.31 -124.29
N THR A 439 32.61 56.57 -123.92
CA THR A 439 33.00 57.85 -123.31
C THR A 439 34.49 58.08 -123.52
N ILE A 440 34.83 58.99 -124.44
CA ILE A 440 36.19 59.50 -124.63
C ILE A 440 36.29 60.78 -123.80
N ILE A 441 37.14 60.80 -122.78
CA ILE A 441 37.44 62.04 -122.05
C ILE A 441 38.62 62.69 -122.79
N ASN A 442 38.34 63.73 -123.58
CA ASN A 442 39.37 64.54 -124.24
C ASN A 442 39.85 65.63 -123.28
N SER A 443 41.15 65.69 -123.01
CA SER A 443 41.77 66.82 -122.33
C SER A 443 42.84 67.43 -123.25
N SER A 444 42.62 68.65 -123.72
CA SER A 444 43.62 69.43 -124.46
C SER A 444 44.40 70.33 -123.47
N ALA A 445 45.72 70.40 -123.63
CA ALA A 445 46.58 71.31 -122.89
C ALA A 445 47.41 72.13 -123.89
N TYR A 446 47.29 73.46 -123.85
CA TYR A 446 48.08 74.43 -124.62
C TYR A 446 49.18 75.00 -123.72
N ASP A 447 50.41 75.14 -124.22
CA ASP A 447 51.35 76.15 -123.71
C ASP A 447 52.24 76.68 -124.85
N ALA A 448 52.41 78.00 -124.86
CA ALA A 448 53.05 78.82 -125.87
C ALA A 448 54.37 79.37 -125.32
N GLN A 449 55.51 78.97 -125.90
CA GLN A 449 56.73 79.79 -125.91
C GLN A 449 57.79 79.24 -126.88
N ASP A 450 57.91 79.97 -127.99
CA ASP A 450 59.13 80.42 -128.68
C ASP A 450 60.39 79.52 -128.68
N GLY A 451 60.71 79.01 -129.87
CA GLY A 451 62.07 78.89 -130.42
C GLY A 451 63.18 78.20 -129.60
N LYS A 452 63.42 76.91 -129.85
CA LYS A 452 64.74 76.36 -130.24
C LYS A 452 64.63 74.90 -130.71
N ALA A 453 65.21 74.62 -131.87
CA ALA A 453 65.39 73.27 -132.39
C ALA A 453 66.31 72.45 -131.49
N CYS A 454 66.03 71.14 -131.43
CA CYS A 454 66.80 70.13 -130.72
C CYS A 454 68.28 70.16 -131.10
N SER A 455 69.16 70.36 -130.11
CA SER A 455 70.49 69.75 -130.09
C SER A 455 71.12 69.86 -128.70
N PRO A 456 72.07 68.97 -128.40
CA PRO A 456 71.99 68.01 -127.32
C PRO A 456 72.55 68.56 -126.01
N GLU A 457 72.21 67.87 -124.92
CA GLU A 457 72.72 68.09 -123.56
C GLU A 457 72.06 69.25 -122.79
N GLY A 458 70.99 68.89 -122.06
CA GLY A 458 70.50 69.63 -120.90
C GLY A 458 69.13 70.29 -121.08
N SER A 459 68.05 69.53 -120.88
CA SER A 459 66.71 70.07 -120.58
C SER A 459 65.94 68.95 -119.88
N GLY A 460 65.42 69.13 -118.66
CA GLY A 460 64.31 70.03 -118.40
C GLY A 460 63.03 69.20 -118.46
N TYR A 461 62.55 68.74 -117.32
CA TYR A 461 61.32 67.94 -117.21
C TYR A 461 60.12 68.88 -117.12
N THR A 462 59.30 68.93 -118.15
CA THR A 462 57.95 69.49 -118.05
C THR A 462 57.04 68.38 -117.51
N TYR A 463 56.45 68.60 -116.33
CA TYR A 463 55.51 67.67 -115.71
C TYR A 463 54.09 68.03 -116.15
N TYR A 464 53.35 67.06 -116.69
CA TYR A 464 51.90 67.18 -116.89
C TYR A 464 51.17 66.34 -115.84
N THR A 465 50.53 67.00 -114.89
CA THR A 465 49.59 66.39 -113.95
C THR A 465 48.17 66.47 -114.52
N VAL A 466 47.61 65.34 -114.93
CA VAL A 466 46.18 65.19 -115.18
C VAL A 466 45.52 64.70 -113.89
N LYS A 467 44.75 65.56 -113.21
CA LYS A 467 43.94 65.17 -112.05
C LYS A 467 42.69 64.42 -112.52
N HIS A 468 42.65 63.11 -112.33
CA HIS A 468 41.39 62.34 -112.31
C HIS A 468 41.33 61.54 -110.99
N PRO A 469 40.19 61.51 -110.28
CA PRO A 469 40.12 61.02 -108.89
C PRO A 469 40.53 59.55 -108.66
N ASN A 470 40.75 58.76 -109.71
CA ASN A 470 41.03 57.32 -109.60
C ASN A 470 42.22 56.84 -110.46
N ALA A 471 43.10 57.72 -110.93
CA ALA A 471 44.33 57.28 -111.56
C ALA A 471 45.43 58.35 -111.56
N TYR A 472 46.61 57.98 -111.07
CA TYR A 472 47.85 58.73 -111.22
C TYR A 472 48.74 57.96 -112.20
N PHE A 473 49.15 58.60 -113.30
CA PHE A 473 50.11 58.00 -114.23
C PHE A 473 51.30 58.94 -114.43
N ALA A 474 52.52 58.41 -114.31
CA ALA A 474 53.76 59.09 -114.66
C ALA A 474 54.24 58.54 -116.01
N LEU A 475 54.59 59.41 -116.95
CA LEU A 475 55.09 59.07 -118.28
C LEU A 475 56.53 59.59 -118.45
N TYR A 476 57.54 58.71 -118.41
CA TYR A 476 58.83 58.94 -119.07
C TYR A 476 59.45 57.59 -119.47
N THR A 477 59.82 57.46 -120.75
CA THR A 477 61.22 57.47 -121.20
C THR A 477 61.25 57.35 -122.72
N CYS A 478 61.72 58.40 -123.40
CA CYS A 478 62.31 58.26 -124.72
C CYS A 478 63.65 57.56 -124.54
N LYS A 479 63.79 56.36 -125.11
CA LYS A 479 65.09 55.76 -125.41
C LYS A 479 65.14 55.45 -126.90
N ARG A 480 66.34 55.65 -127.42
CA ARG A 480 66.76 55.67 -128.83
C ARG A 480 66.09 54.65 -129.74
#